data_AF-A0A1M7EJV9-F1
#
_entry.id   AF-A0A1M7EJV9-F1
#
_cell.length_a   1.000
_cell.length_b   1.000
_cell.length_c   1.000
_cell.angle_alpha   90.00
_cell.angle_beta   90.00
_cell.angle_gamma   90.00
#
_symmetry.space_group_name_H-M   'P 1'
#
loop_
_entity.id
_entity.type
_entity.pdbx_description
1 polymer ?
#
loop_
_entity_poly.entity_id
_entity_poly.type
_entity_poly.pdbx_seq_one_letter_code
_entity_poly.pdbx_strand_id
1 'polypeptide(L)'
;MPTNPATKSVNVPAATHFLLSKEAKRLQISQADYTGAAVRYFAERGLHPVEDVAREGQLIMQQVKKLGDRVFGYLQEQERSLLLPMLEEMLRSRVTLERVLRMNEILVNNLTQQLSGLNEAQLNEQREGLKQLRAQNEDMIERQAKEAIAAAQQVGAGRINDGDTVAKAVKN
;
A
#
# COMPACT_ATOMS: atom_id res chain seq x y z
N MET A 1 54.31 8.76 -58.40
CA MET A 1 55.63 8.83 -57.73
C MET A 1 55.39 8.94 -56.23
N PRO A 2 55.69 7.93 -55.41
CA PRO A 2 55.54 8.07 -53.97
C PRO A 2 56.61 9.03 -53.46
N THR A 3 56.19 10.14 -52.85
CA THR A 3 57.06 11.14 -52.24
C THR A 3 57.76 10.50 -51.04
N ASN A 4 59.05 10.21 -51.18
CA ASN A 4 59.91 9.79 -50.09
C ASN A 4 59.88 10.90 -49.02
N PRO A 5 59.33 10.69 -47.81
CA PRO A 5 59.28 11.72 -46.79
C PRO A 5 60.72 12.07 -46.40
N ALA A 6 61.08 13.35 -46.50
CA ALA A 6 62.43 13.82 -46.16
C ALA A 6 62.81 13.39 -44.74
N THR A 7 63.72 12.41 -44.62
CA THR A 7 64.18 11.88 -43.34
C THR A 7 65.08 12.91 -42.67
N LYS A 8 64.70 13.37 -41.48
CA LYS A 8 65.50 14.27 -40.64
C LYS A 8 66.11 13.45 -39.51
N SER A 9 67.42 13.55 -39.31
CA SER A 9 68.12 12.91 -38.20
C SER A 9 68.28 13.88 -37.03
N VAL A 10 68.20 13.34 -35.81
CA VAL A 10 68.41 14.07 -34.56
C VAL A 10 69.47 13.31 -33.76
N ASN A 11 70.43 14.04 -33.19
CA ASN A 11 71.42 13.43 -32.31
C ASN A 11 70.81 13.20 -30.93
N VAL A 12 70.94 11.99 -30.39
CA VAL A 12 70.40 11.58 -29.09
C VAL A 12 71.50 10.95 -28.24
N PRO A 13 71.51 11.18 -26.91
CA PRO A 13 72.47 10.55 -26.01
C PRO A 13 72.41 9.01 -26.09
N ALA A 14 73.55 8.35 -25.92
CA ALA A 14 73.66 6.88 -26.00
C ALA A 14 72.71 6.15 -25.04
N ALA A 15 72.50 6.71 -23.83
CA ALA A 15 71.56 6.17 -22.85
C ALA A 15 70.10 6.19 -23.35
N THR A 16 69.68 7.30 -23.99
CA THR A 16 68.34 7.44 -24.57
C THR A 16 68.15 6.49 -25.76
N HIS A 17 69.18 6.34 -26.60
CA HIS A 17 69.16 5.39 -27.72
C HIS A 17 69.04 3.93 -27.24
N PHE A 18 69.68 3.57 -26.12
CA PHE A 18 69.54 2.24 -25.51
C PHE A 18 68.10 2.00 -25.03
N LEU A 19 67.47 2.96 -24.37
CA LEU A 19 66.07 2.87 -23.94
C LEU A 19 65.13 2.75 -25.15
N LEU A 20 65.32 3.56 -26.19
CA LEU A 20 64.58 3.46 -27.44
C LEU A 20 64.72 2.06 -28.05
N SER A 21 65.94 1.53 -28.12
CA SER A 21 66.21 0.19 -28.66
C SER A 21 65.52 -0.91 -27.86
N LYS A 22 65.51 -0.78 -26.52
CA LYS A 22 64.86 -1.74 -25.62
C LYS A 22 63.34 -1.72 -25.78
N GLU A 23 62.73 -0.53 -25.77
CA GLU A 23 61.27 -0.38 -25.87
C GLU A 23 60.74 -0.72 -27.26
N ALA A 24 61.45 -0.33 -28.33
CA ALA A 24 61.10 -0.72 -29.69
C ALA A 24 61.14 -2.24 -29.89
N LYS A 25 62.16 -2.93 -29.33
CA LYS A 25 62.23 -4.40 -29.33
C LYS A 25 61.09 -5.02 -28.51
N ARG A 26 60.77 -4.47 -27.35
CA ARG A 26 59.67 -4.96 -26.49
C ARG A 26 58.32 -4.91 -27.22
N LEU A 27 58.07 -3.83 -27.95
CA LEU A 27 56.82 -3.61 -28.69
C LEU A 27 56.85 -4.15 -30.12
N GLN A 28 57.95 -4.77 -30.54
CA GLN A 28 58.15 -5.32 -31.89
C GLN A 28 57.92 -4.32 -33.03
N ILE A 29 58.26 -3.05 -32.79
CA ILE A 29 58.16 -1.98 -33.81
C ILE A 29 59.54 -1.40 -34.13
N SER A 30 59.64 -0.71 -35.27
CA SER A 30 60.90 -0.03 -35.61
C SER A 30 61.16 1.13 -34.65
N GLN A 31 62.43 1.47 -34.46
CA GLN A 31 62.80 2.62 -33.63
C GLN A 31 62.21 3.93 -34.19
N ALA A 32 62.15 4.06 -35.52
CA ALA A 32 61.56 5.21 -36.18
C ALA A 32 60.05 5.33 -35.89
N ASP A 33 59.32 4.21 -35.93
CA ASP A 33 57.88 4.18 -35.64
C ASP A 33 57.61 4.45 -34.17
N TYR A 34 58.42 3.88 -33.26
CA TYR A 34 58.32 4.15 -31.84
C TYR A 34 58.53 5.63 -31.54
N THR A 35 59.58 6.24 -32.08
CA THR A 35 59.87 7.68 -31.87
C THR A 35 58.77 8.55 -32.48
N GLY A 36 58.30 8.23 -33.69
CA GLY A 36 57.20 8.96 -34.32
C GLY A 36 55.90 8.89 -33.51
N ALA A 37 55.55 7.71 -33.01
CA ALA A 37 54.39 7.50 -32.15
C ALA A 37 54.53 8.24 -30.81
N ALA A 38 55.72 8.20 -30.18
CA ALA A 38 55.97 8.88 -28.92
C ALA A 38 55.85 10.41 -29.06
N VAL A 39 56.44 11.00 -30.10
CA VAL A 39 56.34 12.46 -30.34
C VAL A 39 54.89 12.87 -30.62
N ARG A 40 54.16 12.10 -31.44
CA ARG A 40 52.73 12.35 -31.67
C ARG A 40 51.91 12.24 -30.40
N TYR A 41 52.15 11.21 -29.58
CA TYR A 41 51.46 11.02 -28.32
C TYR A 41 51.55 12.23 -27.40
N PHE A 42 52.77 12.75 -27.19
CA PHE A 42 52.96 13.95 -26.36
C PHE A 42 52.35 15.20 -27.00
N ALA A 43 52.49 15.38 -28.31
CA ALA A 43 51.96 16.55 -29.03
C ALA A 43 50.43 16.59 -29.07
N GLU A 44 49.76 15.48 -29.41
CA GLU A 44 48.30 15.38 -29.50
C GLU A 44 47.62 15.50 -28.13
N ARG A 45 48.28 15.01 -27.09
CA ARG A 45 47.77 15.12 -25.71
C ARG A 45 48.17 16.42 -25.01
N GLY A 46 48.99 17.27 -25.63
CA GLY A 46 49.47 18.52 -25.04
C GLY A 46 50.32 18.30 -23.78
N LEU A 47 50.99 17.15 -23.68
CA LEU A 47 51.81 16.77 -22.53
C LEU A 47 53.26 17.24 -22.77
N HIS A 48 53.85 17.92 -21.77
CA HIS A 48 55.22 18.39 -21.87
C HIS A 48 56.20 17.31 -21.35
N PRO A 49 56.99 16.63 -22.21
CA PRO A 49 57.76 15.44 -21.84
C PRO A 49 58.89 15.70 -20.83
N VAL A 50 59.21 16.97 -20.56
CA VAL A 50 60.25 17.40 -19.62
C VAL A 50 59.67 17.85 -18.27
N GLU A 51 58.41 18.29 -18.24
CA GLU A 51 57.79 18.90 -17.04
C GLU A 51 56.71 18.00 -16.41
N ASP A 52 56.10 17.10 -17.19
CA ASP A 52 54.84 16.43 -16.83
C ASP A 52 54.99 14.97 -16.34
N VAL A 53 55.95 14.69 -15.45
CA VAL A 53 56.03 13.34 -14.82
C VAL A 53 54.84 13.08 -13.86
N ALA A 54 54.11 14.12 -13.44
CA ALA A 54 53.00 14.04 -12.48
C ALA A 54 51.62 14.47 -13.01
N ARG A 55 51.50 14.92 -14.27
CA ARG A 55 50.29 15.60 -14.77
C ARG A 55 49.19 14.66 -15.27
N GLU A 56 49.53 13.49 -15.80
CA GLU A 56 48.51 12.52 -16.25
C GLU A 56 47.62 12.03 -15.09
N GLY A 57 48.22 11.71 -13.94
CA GLY A 57 47.46 11.31 -12.74
C GLY A 57 46.55 12.44 -12.23
N GLN A 58 47.02 13.68 -12.26
CA GLN A 58 46.21 14.85 -11.88
C GLN A 58 45.05 15.10 -12.84
N LEU A 59 45.27 14.97 -14.16
CA LEU A 59 44.22 15.10 -15.17
C LEU A 59 43.13 14.03 -15.00
N ILE A 60 43.52 12.78 -14.77
CA ILE A 60 42.58 11.68 -14.50
C ILE A 60 41.78 11.97 -13.23
N MET A 61 42.44 12.37 -12.13
CA MET A 61 41.75 12.71 -10.89
C MET A 61 40.77 13.88 -11.06
N GLN A 62 41.12 14.90 -11.84
CA GLN A 62 40.22 16.01 -12.13
C GLN A 62 38.99 15.57 -12.93
N GLN A 63 39.16 14.67 -13.91
CA GLN A 63 38.04 14.14 -14.69
C GLN A 63 37.13 13.27 -13.82
N VAL A 64 37.70 12.40 -12.97
CA VAL A 64 36.96 11.58 -12.02
C VAL A 64 36.18 12.46 -11.05
N LYS A 65 36.79 13.53 -10.52
CA LYS A 65 36.12 14.49 -9.64
C LYS A 65 34.94 15.18 -10.33
N LYS A 66 35.14 15.71 -11.54
CA LYS A 66 34.06 16.34 -12.33
C LYS A 66 32.91 15.39 -12.61
N LEU A 67 33.22 14.12 -12.89
CA LEU A 67 32.20 13.10 -13.10
C LEU A 67 31.45 12.81 -11.80
N GLY A 68 32.16 12.67 -10.69
CA GLY A 68 31.58 12.53 -9.36
C GLY A 68 30.63 13.67 -9.02
N ASP A 69 31.08 14.91 -9.15
CA ASP A 69 30.28 16.12 -8.90
C ASP A 69 29.00 16.15 -9.76
N ARG A 70 29.09 15.72 -11.03
CA ARG A 70 27.93 15.65 -11.93
C ARG A 70 26.93 14.57 -11.50
N VAL A 71 27.42 13.38 -11.13
CA VAL A 71 26.56 12.28 -10.68
C VAL A 71 25.87 12.64 -9.36
N PHE A 72 26.61 13.22 -8.40
CA PHE A 72 26.03 13.69 -7.15
C PHE A 72 25.00 14.80 -7.39
N GLY A 73 25.31 15.78 -8.24
CA GLY A 73 24.36 16.81 -8.62
C GLY A 73 23.08 16.24 -9.23
N TYR A 74 23.21 15.28 -10.15
CA TYR A 74 22.04 14.61 -10.74
C TYR A 74 21.22 13.85 -9.70
N LEU A 75 21.86 13.07 -8.82
CA LEU A 75 21.16 12.33 -7.76
C LEU A 75 20.44 13.26 -6.79
N GLN A 76 21.08 14.36 -6.40
CA GLN A 76 20.49 15.37 -5.52
C GLN A 76 19.30 16.08 -6.19
N GLU A 77 19.41 16.35 -7.49
CA GLU A 77 18.29 16.88 -8.27
C GLU A 77 17.13 15.88 -8.32
N GLN A 78 17.40 14.59 -8.59
CA GLN A 78 16.37 13.53 -8.60
C GLN A 78 15.73 13.34 -7.22
N GLU A 79 16.51 13.38 -6.15
CA GLU A 79 16.01 13.33 -4.78
C GLU A 79 15.04 14.47 -4.51
N ARG A 80 15.44 15.70 -4.83
CA ARG A 80 14.63 16.90 -4.56
C ARG A 80 13.41 17.04 -5.47
N SER A 81 13.57 16.74 -6.76
CA SER A 81 12.53 17.02 -7.77
C SER A 81 11.50 15.90 -7.92
N LEU A 82 11.87 14.66 -7.63
CA LEU A 82 11.03 13.51 -7.90
C LEU A 82 10.77 12.68 -6.64
N LEU A 83 11.83 12.21 -5.98
CA LEU A 83 11.69 11.23 -4.90
C LEU A 83 11.01 11.82 -3.66
N LEU A 84 11.41 13.03 -3.23
CA LEU A 84 10.79 13.71 -2.09
C LEU A 84 9.30 14.00 -2.35
N PRO A 85 8.90 14.64 -3.46
CA PRO A 85 7.48 14.85 -3.76
C PRO A 85 6.66 13.56 -3.84
N MET A 86 7.21 12.49 -4.42
CA MET A 86 6.55 11.19 -4.45
C MET A 86 6.32 10.63 -3.05
N LEU A 87 7.33 10.72 -2.17
CA LEU A 87 7.24 10.25 -0.79
C LEU A 87 6.21 11.07 0.00
N GLU A 88 6.19 12.39 -0.16
CA GLU A 88 5.22 13.30 0.46
C GLU A 88 3.78 12.96 0.04
N GLU A 89 3.55 12.75 -1.26
CA GLU A 89 2.21 12.37 -1.77
C GLU A 89 1.79 10.98 -1.30
N MET A 90 2.71 10.02 -1.24
CA MET A 90 2.43 8.69 -0.67
C MET A 90 2.02 8.78 0.80
N LEU A 91 2.73 9.57 1.60
CA LEU A 91 2.39 9.80 3.02
C LEU A 91 1.04 10.50 3.17
N ARG A 92 0.78 11.54 2.38
CA ARG A 92 -0.50 12.27 2.37
C ARG A 92 -1.67 11.35 2.01
N SER A 93 -1.50 10.50 1.00
CA SER A 93 -2.50 9.50 0.59
C SER A 93 -2.76 8.48 1.70
N ARG A 94 -1.71 7.95 2.33
CA ARG A 94 -1.79 7.05 3.49
C ARG A 94 -2.61 7.63 4.63
N VAL A 95 -2.30 8.87 5.06
CA VAL A 95 -3.02 9.54 6.16
C VAL A 95 -4.49 9.75 5.79
N THR A 96 -4.78 10.12 4.55
CA THR A 96 -6.15 10.31 4.06
C THR A 96 -6.94 9.01 4.09
N LEU A 97 -6.35 7.92 3.59
CA LEU A 97 -6.97 6.59 3.61
C LEU A 97 -7.26 6.13 5.04
N GLU A 98 -6.31 6.25 5.96
CA GLU A 98 -6.53 5.89 7.37
C GLU A 98 -7.66 6.71 8.02
N ARG A 99 -7.79 8.00 7.67
CA ARG A 99 -8.90 8.84 8.13
C ARG A 99 -10.24 8.36 7.58
N VAL A 100 -10.32 8.05 6.29
CA VAL A 100 -11.54 7.53 5.65
C VAL A 100 -11.94 6.18 6.24
N LEU A 101 -10.98 5.26 6.43
CA LEU A 101 -11.24 3.96 7.04
C LEU A 101 -11.79 4.08 8.46
N ARG A 102 -11.18 4.95 9.29
CA ARG A 102 -11.71 5.23 10.65
C ARG A 102 -13.12 5.80 10.62
N MET A 103 -13.42 6.70 9.68
CA MET A 103 -14.75 7.25 9.53
C MET A 103 -15.77 6.18 9.12
N ASN A 104 -15.40 5.32 8.16
CA ASN A 104 -16.24 4.20 7.73
C ASN A 104 -16.50 3.22 8.88
N GLU A 105 -15.49 2.91 9.69
CA GLU A 105 -15.64 2.07 10.87
C GLU A 105 -16.63 2.66 11.87
N ILE A 106 -16.52 3.97 12.17
CA ILE A 106 -17.47 4.68 13.04
C ILE A 106 -18.89 4.62 12.47
N LEU A 107 -19.06 4.87 11.16
CA LEU A 107 -20.37 4.85 10.51
C LEU A 107 -20.99 3.45 10.54
N VAL A 108 -20.20 2.40 10.24
CA VAL A 108 -20.66 1.01 10.29
C VAL A 108 -21.07 0.62 11.71
N ASN A 109 -20.27 0.99 12.72
CA ASN A 109 -20.60 0.72 14.12
C ASN A 109 -21.89 1.43 14.55
N ASN A 110 -22.06 2.70 14.18
CA ASN A 110 -23.29 3.47 14.46
C ASN A 110 -24.51 2.86 13.77
N LEU A 111 -24.40 2.51 12.49
CA LEU A 111 -25.48 1.85 11.74
C LEU A 111 -25.85 0.50 12.38
N THR A 112 -24.85 -0.27 12.79
CA THR A 112 -25.07 -1.56 13.46
C THR A 112 -25.81 -1.38 14.79
N GLN A 113 -25.43 -0.38 15.59
CA GLN A 113 -26.11 -0.04 16.85
C GLN A 113 -27.55 0.42 16.62
N GLN A 114 -27.80 1.24 15.59
CA GLN A 114 -29.15 1.69 15.24
C GLN A 114 -30.03 0.51 14.81
N LEU A 115 -29.50 -0.40 13.99
CA LEU A 115 -30.22 -1.60 13.56
C LEU A 115 -30.53 -2.53 14.74
N SER A 116 -29.59 -2.72 15.67
CA SER A 116 -29.86 -3.53 16.87
C SER A 116 -30.91 -2.89 17.77
N GLY A 117 -30.85 -1.56 17.97
CA GLY A 117 -31.84 -0.83 18.77
C GLY A 117 -33.23 -0.86 18.16
N LEU A 118 -33.35 -0.71 16.83
CA LEU A 118 -34.62 -0.83 16.13
C LEU A 118 -35.20 -2.25 16.25
N ASN A 119 -34.37 -3.28 16.05
CA ASN A 119 -34.80 -4.66 16.21
C ASN A 119 -35.31 -4.93 17.64
N GLU A 120 -34.59 -4.46 18.66
CA GLU A 120 -34.99 -4.65 20.06
C GLU A 120 -36.29 -3.90 20.39
N ALA A 121 -36.45 -2.67 19.90
CA ALA A 121 -37.67 -1.89 20.08
C ALA A 121 -38.89 -2.58 19.44
N GLN A 122 -38.75 -3.05 18.19
CA GLN A 122 -39.82 -3.78 17.50
C GLN A 122 -40.19 -5.09 18.22
N LEU A 123 -39.19 -5.82 18.72
CA LEU A 123 -39.41 -7.09 19.42
C LEU A 123 -40.09 -6.87 20.78
N ASN A 124 -39.74 -5.80 21.48
CA ASN A 124 -40.40 -5.41 22.74
C ASN A 124 -41.83 -4.93 22.50
N GLU A 125 -42.10 -4.16 21.45
CA GLU A 125 -43.45 -3.75 21.07
C GLU A 125 -44.34 -4.96 20.75
N GLN A 126 -43.83 -5.92 19.97
CA GLN A 126 -44.54 -7.17 19.68
C GLN A 126 -44.80 -8.00 20.96
N ARG A 127 -43.84 -8.05 21.89
CA ARG A 127 -44.01 -8.75 23.18
C ARG A 127 -45.08 -8.11 24.04
N GLU A 128 -45.10 -6.78 24.14
CA GLU A 128 -46.13 -6.05 24.89
C GLU A 128 -47.52 -6.22 24.24
N GLY A 129 -47.59 -6.14 22.91
CA GLY A 129 -48.83 -6.44 22.18
C GLY A 129 -49.34 -7.85 22.46
N LEU A 130 -48.46 -8.86 22.46
CA LEU A 130 -48.84 -10.24 22.81
C LEU A 130 -49.28 -10.39 24.27
N LYS A 131 -48.65 -9.69 25.22
CA LYS A 131 -49.08 -9.69 26.63
C LYS A 131 -50.48 -9.10 26.77
N GLN A 132 -50.75 -7.97 26.11
CA GLN A 132 -52.07 -7.34 26.15
C GLN A 132 -53.14 -8.26 25.55
N LEU A 133 -52.84 -8.91 24.41
CA LEU A 133 -53.78 -9.82 23.76
C LEU A 133 -54.04 -11.08 24.60
N ARG A 134 -53.03 -11.58 25.33
CA ARG A 134 -53.21 -12.63 26.34
C ARG A 134 -54.09 -12.18 27.50
N ALA A 135 -53.85 -11.01 28.06
CA ALA A 135 -54.67 -10.47 29.15
C ALA A 135 -56.13 -10.28 28.71
N GLN A 136 -56.36 -9.73 27.52
CA GLN A 136 -57.71 -9.59 26.95
C GLN A 136 -58.40 -10.94 26.73
N ASN A 137 -57.67 -11.92 26.21
CA ASN A 137 -58.20 -13.28 26.04
C ASN A 137 -58.55 -13.93 27.39
N GLU A 138 -57.71 -13.74 28.41
CA GLU A 138 -57.94 -14.27 29.75
C GLU A 138 -59.18 -13.64 30.40
N ASP A 139 -59.33 -12.31 30.32
CA ASP A 139 -60.54 -11.59 30.75
C ASP A 139 -61.80 -12.08 30.01
N MET A 140 -61.70 -12.31 28.70
CA MET A 140 -62.80 -12.80 27.89
C MET A 140 -63.18 -14.24 28.28
N ILE A 141 -62.19 -15.11 28.47
CA ILE A 141 -62.41 -16.49 28.94
C ILE A 141 -63.04 -16.47 30.32
N GLU A 142 -62.59 -15.61 31.24
CA GLU A 142 -63.15 -15.50 32.58
C GLU A 142 -64.62 -15.04 32.54
N ARG A 143 -64.96 -14.08 31.66
CA ARG A 143 -66.35 -13.66 31.44
C ARG A 143 -67.20 -14.79 30.88
N GLN A 144 -66.72 -15.46 29.83
CA GLN A 144 -67.42 -16.60 29.24
C GLN A 144 -67.61 -17.74 30.23
N ALA A 145 -66.61 -18.02 31.08
CA ALA A 145 -66.70 -19.03 32.13
C ALA A 145 -67.76 -18.64 33.20
N LYS A 146 -67.78 -17.37 33.64
CA LYS A 146 -68.80 -16.88 34.58
C LYS A 146 -70.20 -16.95 33.99
N GLU A 147 -70.37 -16.56 32.73
CA GLU A 147 -71.65 -16.65 32.01
C GLU A 147 -72.10 -18.11 31.86
N ALA A 148 -71.20 -19.02 31.49
CA ALA A 148 -71.51 -20.45 31.38
C ALA A 148 -71.88 -21.08 32.72
N ILE A 149 -71.21 -20.71 33.82
CA ILE A 149 -71.55 -21.17 35.17
C ILE A 149 -72.93 -20.64 35.59
N ALA A 150 -73.21 -19.35 35.35
CA ALA A 150 -74.51 -18.76 35.66
C ALA A 150 -75.66 -19.42 34.87
N ALA A 151 -75.45 -19.68 33.58
CA ALA A 151 -76.40 -20.42 32.75
C ALA A 151 -76.60 -21.86 33.26
N ALA A 152 -75.53 -22.56 33.64
CA ALA A 152 -75.62 -23.90 34.21
C ALA A 152 -76.36 -23.91 35.57
N GLN A 153 -76.20 -22.89 36.42
CA GLN A 153 -76.92 -22.75 37.69
C GLN A 153 -78.43 -22.52 37.47
N GLN A 154 -78.83 -21.74 36.46
CA GLN A 154 -80.25 -21.58 36.11
C GLN A 154 -80.88 -22.88 35.60
N VAL A 155 -80.15 -23.65 34.80
CA VAL A 155 -80.61 -24.96 34.30
C VAL A 155 -80.64 -26.02 35.42
N GLY A 156 -79.68 -25.98 36.35
CA GLY A 156 -79.63 -26.87 37.53
C GLY A 156 -80.74 -26.60 38.55
N ALA A 157 -81.08 -25.33 38.79
CA ALA A 157 -82.21 -24.93 39.64
C ALA A 157 -83.57 -25.40 39.07
N GLY A 158 -83.68 -25.52 37.74
CA GLY A 158 -84.87 -26.06 37.08
C GLY A 158 -85.08 -27.57 37.28
N ARG A 159 -84.04 -28.35 37.58
CA ARG A 159 -84.16 -29.82 37.73
C ARG A 159 -84.45 -30.32 39.15
N ILE A 160 -84.38 -29.46 40.17
CA ILE A 160 -84.72 -29.86 41.54
C ILE A 160 -86.24 -29.80 41.79
N ASN A 161 -87.01 -29.08 40.96
CA ASN A 161 -88.46 -28.98 41.10
C ASN A 161 -89.27 -30.01 40.29
N ASP A 162 -88.65 -30.73 39.35
CA ASP A 162 -89.33 -31.74 38.52
C ASP A 162 -89.22 -33.18 39.06
N GLY A 163 -88.85 -33.33 40.34
CA GLY A 163 -88.77 -34.63 41.02
C GLY A 163 -90.04 -35.06 41.77
N ASP A 164 -91.00 -34.17 42.02
CA ASP A 164 -92.04 -34.40 43.05
C ASP A 164 -93.47 -34.60 42.53
N THR A 165 -93.67 -34.84 41.22
CA THR A 165 -95.02 -35.01 40.65
C THR A 165 -95.31 -36.34 39.96
N VAL A 166 -94.37 -37.31 39.89
CA VAL A 166 -94.62 -38.59 39.19
C VAL A 166 -95.17 -39.72 40.10
N ALA A 167 -95.44 -39.47 41.39
CA ALA A 167 -95.87 -40.51 42.32
C ALA A 167 -97.41 -40.73 42.47
N LYS A 168 -98.27 -40.06 41.69
CA LYS A 168 -99.73 -40.25 41.79
C LYS A 168 -100.44 -40.27 40.43
N ALA A 169 -100.22 -41.30 39.61
CA ALA A 169 -101.17 -41.64 38.53
C ALA A 169 -100.96 -43.06 37.95
N VAL A 170 -100.96 -44.13 38.75
CA VAL A 170 -101.35 -45.47 38.26
C VAL A 170 -102.03 -46.26 39.39
N LYS A 171 -103.32 -46.00 39.59
CA LYS A 171 -104.28 -46.94 40.19
C LYS A 171 -105.59 -46.76 39.43
N ASN A 172 -105.82 -47.66 38.47
CA ASN A 172 -107.07 -48.32 38.13
C ASN A 172 -106.83 -49.20 36.90
#